data_AF-A0A497A2E0-F1
#
_entry.id   AF-A0A497A2E0-F1
#
_cell.length_a   1.000
_cell.length_b   1.000
_cell.length_c   1.000
_cell.angle_alpha   90.00
_cell.angle_beta   90.00
_cell.angle_gamma   90.00
#
_symmetry.space_group_name_H-M   'P 1'
#
loop_
_entity.id
_entity.type
_entity.pdbx_description
1 polymer ?
#
loop_
_entity_poly.entity_id
_entity_poly.type
_entity_poly.pdbx_seq_one_letter_code
_entity_poly.pdbx_strand_id
1 'polypeptide(L)'
;MEFGSMPLDPIYAWGIVLEPVETLIERTSDFIEQLARETYERGEEFGDEELEQRFLAFFDRLVQEGTLTRLPDADPAMGRRILGPRRWLRAQRIRINRLVAYWREHGGPA
;
A
#
# COMPACT_ATOMS: atom_id res chain seq x y z
N MET A 1 0.30 13.99 13.82
CA MET A 1 -0.26 12.66 13.55
C MET A 1 0.83 11.85 12.85
N GLU A 2 1.39 10.86 13.55
CA GLU A 2 2.55 10.08 13.11
C GLU A 2 2.13 9.00 12.10
N PHE A 3 2.05 9.36 10.82
CA PHE A 3 1.75 8.41 9.73
C PHE A 3 2.94 7.48 9.38
N GLY A 4 4.10 7.66 10.02
CA GLY A 4 5.26 6.80 9.82
C GLY A 4 5.06 5.36 10.31
N SER A 5 4.13 5.14 11.25
CA SER A 5 3.88 3.85 11.91
C SER A 5 2.75 3.01 11.30
N MET A 6 2.07 3.47 10.25
CA MET A 6 1.00 2.68 9.64
C MET A 6 1.57 1.49 8.85
N PRO A 7 1.08 0.26 9.08
CA PRO A 7 1.64 -0.94 8.44
C PRO A 7 1.34 -0.98 6.94
N LEU A 8 2.27 -1.54 6.16
CA LEU A 8 2.10 -1.78 4.72
C LEU A 8 1.41 -3.13 4.43
N ASP A 9 1.25 -3.96 5.45
CA ASP A 9 0.66 -5.29 5.30
C ASP A 9 -0.87 -5.21 5.09
N PRO A 10 -1.42 -5.83 4.03
CA PRO A 10 -2.87 -5.87 3.76
C PRO A 10 -3.69 -6.58 4.84
N ILE A 11 -3.07 -7.33 5.77
CA ILE A 11 -3.76 -7.92 6.92
C ILE A 11 -4.50 -6.86 7.74
N TYR A 12 -3.96 -5.65 7.85
CA TYR A 12 -4.56 -4.56 8.62
C TYR A 12 -5.71 -3.84 7.90
N ALA A 13 -5.91 -4.13 6.62
CA ALA A 13 -6.99 -3.57 5.81
C ALA A 13 -8.10 -4.60 5.58
N TRP A 14 -7.73 -5.75 5.01
CA TRP A 14 -8.68 -6.76 4.52
C TRP A 14 -8.55 -8.11 5.25
N GLY A 15 -7.64 -8.24 6.21
CA GLY A 15 -7.34 -9.53 6.86
C GLY A 15 -6.60 -10.53 5.95
N ILE A 16 -6.13 -10.07 4.79
CA ILE A 16 -5.39 -10.91 3.84
C ILE A 16 -4.00 -11.16 4.41
N VAL A 17 -3.62 -12.44 4.50
CA VAL A 17 -2.30 -12.85 5.00
C VAL A 17 -1.42 -13.27 3.84
N LEU A 18 -0.28 -12.59 3.68
CA LEU A 18 0.70 -12.86 2.62
C LEU A 18 2.09 -13.08 3.23
N GLU A 19 2.81 -14.08 2.74
CA GLU A 19 4.17 -14.39 3.16
C GLU A 19 5.12 -14.52 1.96
N PRO A 20 6.43 -14.26 2.12
CA PRO A 20 7.08 -13.77 3.33
C PRO A 20 6.84 -12.27 3.58
N VAL A 21 6.62 -11.90 4.84
CA VAL A 21 6.26 -10.53 5.24
C VAL A 21 7.33 -9.51 4.85
N GLU A 22 8.61 -9.84 4.97
CA GLU A 22 9.70 -8.93 4.60
C GLU A 22 9.63 -8.53 3.11
N THR A 23 9.44 -9.52 2.23
CA THR A 23 9.26 -9.29 0.79
C THR A 23 7.96 -8.51 0.51
N LEU A 24 6.88 -8.79 1.24
CA LEU A 24 5.65 -8.02 1.12
C LEU A 24 5.87 -6.53 1.44
N ILE A 25 6.56 -6.23 2.55
CA ILE A 25 6.84 -4.84 2.97
C ILE A 25 7.74 -4.12 1.97
N GLU A 26 8.79 -4.79 1.48
CA GLU A 26 9.70 -4.25 0.45
C GLU A 26 8.93 -3.94 -0.83
N ARG A 27 8.23 -4.93 -1.40
CA ARG A 27 7.47 -4.77 -2.64
C ARG A 27 6.35 -3.74 -2.54
N THR A 28 5.69 -3.65 -1.38
CA THR A 28 4.66 -2.63 -1.17
C THR A 28 5.26 -1.23 -1.09
N SER A 29 6.46 -1.09 -0.53
CA SER A 29 7.18 0.19 -0.50
C SER A 29 7.55 0.63 -1.92
N ASP A 30 8.11 -0.28 -2.74
CA ASP A 30 8.42 -0.02 -4.14
C ASP A 30 7.16 0.40 -4.93
N PHE A 31 6.05 -0.28 -4.68
CA PHE A 31 4.78 0.03 -5.35
C PHE A 31 4.23 1.40 -4.94
N ILE A 32 4.37 1.79 -3.67
CA ILE A 32 4.01 3.15 -3.22
C ILE A 32 4.86 4.21 -3.93
N GLU A 33 6.15 3.96 -4.10
CA GLU A 33 7.04 4.87 -4.84
C GLU A 33 6.63 4.97 -6.31
N GLN A 34 6.29 3.84 -6.95
CA GLN A 34 5.73 3.84 -8.31
C GLN A 34 4.45 4.67 -8.41
N LEU A 35 3.49 4.47 -7.50
CA LEU A 35 2.24 5.25 -7.47
C LEU A 35 2.50 6.74 -7.24
N ALA A 36 3.49 7.08 -6.41
CA ALA A 36 3.90 8.47 -6.22
C ALA A 36 4.46 9.05 -7.52
N ARG A 37 5.28 8.30 -8.27
CA ARG A 37 5.82 8.77 -9.54
C ARG A 37 4.70 9.03 -10.54
N GLU A 38 3.75 8.10 -10.66
CA GLU A 38 2.57 8.27 -11.52
C GLU A 38 1.74 9.50 -11.11
N THR A 39 1.54 9.73 -9.80
CA THR A 39 0.83 10.90 -9.28
C THR A 39 1.56 12.21 -9.61
N TYR A 40 2.89 12.21 -9.49
CA TYR A 40 3.73 13.34 -9.83
C TYR A 40 3.63 13.69 -11.33
N GLU A 41 3.73 12.67 -12.19
CA GLU A 41 3.70 12.81 -13.66
C GLU A 41 2.30 13.21 -14.18
N ARG A 42 1.23 12.61 -13.64
CA ARG A 42 -0.16 12.91 -14.01
C ARG A 42 -0.64 14.25 -13.43
N GLY A 43 -0.09 14.67 -12.29
CA GLY A 43 -0.52 15.87 -11.57
C GLY A 43 -1.84 15.73 -10.81
N GLU A 44 -2.36 14.51 -10.65
CA GLU A 44 -3.67 14.23 -10.03
C GLU A 44 -3.55 13.06 -9.04
N GLU A 45 -4.23 13.18 -7.89
CA GLU A 45 -4.25 12.14 -6.85
C GLU A 45 -5.22 11.00 -7.18
N PHE A 46 -4.91 9.81 -6.69
CA PHE A 46 -5.80 8.65 -6.81
C PHE A 46 -7.00 8.71 -5.86
N GLY A 47 -8.16 8.25 -6.33
CA GLY A 47 -9.35 8.01 -5.49
C GLY A 47 -9.18 6.78 -4.58
N ASP A 48 -10.08 6.62 -3.59
CA ASP A 48 -10.01 5.45 -2.68
C ASP A 48 -10.28 4.15 -3.45
N GLU A 49 -11.27 4.15 -4.34
CA GLU A 49 -11.62 2.98 -5.17
C GLU A 49 -10.49 2.59 -6.13
N GLU A 50 -9.85 3.59 -6.76
CA GLU A 50 -8.73 3.34 -7.66
C GLU A 50 -7.53 2.76 -6.90
N LEU A 51 -7.20 3.32 -5.73
CA LEU A 51 -6.12 2.78 -4.89
C LEU A 51 -6.43 1.36 -4.42
N GLU A 52 -7.65 1.09 -3.98
CA GLU A 52 -8.06 -0.24 -3.54
C GLU A 52 -7.86 -1.28 -4.66
N GLN A 53 -8.37 -1.00 -5.86
CA GLN A 53 -8.22 -1.87 -7.01
C GLN A 53 -6.75 -2.11 -7.36
N ARG A 54 -5.92 -1.06 -7.35
CA ARG A 54 -4.50 -1.16 -7.66
C ARG A 54 -3.74 -1.98 -6.64
N PHE A 55 -3.96 -1.78 -5.34
CA PHE A 55 -3.29 -2.56 -4.29
C PHE A 55 -3.71 -4.03 -4.32
N LEU A 56 -5.01 -4.33 -4.44
CA LEU A 56 -5.48 -5.72 -4.51
C LEU A 56 -4.94 -6.43 -5.76
N ALA A 57 -4.97 -5.79 -6.92
CA ALA A 57 -4.40 -6.34 -8.15
C ALA A 57 -2.88 -6.55 -8.05
N PHE A 58 -2.17 -5.64 -7.39
CA PHE A 58 -0.74 -5.76 -7.13
C PHE A 58 -0.43 -6.97 -6.24
N PHE A 59 -1.15 -7.17 -5.14
CA PHE A 59 -0.96 -8.33 -4.27
C PHE A 59 -1.29 -9.65 -4.97
N ASP A 60 -2.40 -9.70 -5.71
CA ASP A 60 -2.79 -10.89 -6.49
C ASP A 60 -1.71 -11.24 -7.52
N ARG A 61 -1.13 -10.24 -8.18
CA ARG A 61 -0.02 -10.44 -9.12
C ARG A 61 1.20 -11.05 -8.43
N LEU A 62 1.60 -10.54 -7.27
CA LEU A 62 2.75 -11.09 -6.53
C LEU A 62 2.52 -12.55 -6.11
N VAL A 63 1.27 -12.92 -5.81
CA VAL A 63 0.89 -14.31 -5.52
C VAL A 63 0.95 -15.17 -6.79
N GLN A 64 0.43 -14.67 -7.92
CA GLN A 64 0.45 -15.38 -9.20
C GLN A 64 1.88 -15.61 -9.72
N GLU A 65 2.78 -14.66 -9.50
CA GLU A 65 4.19 -14.76 -9.87
C GLU A 65 4.99 -15.67 -8.92
N GLY A 66 4.39 -16.14 -7.83
CA GLY A 66 5.05 -16.96 -6.81
C GLY A 66 6.02 -16.17 -5.92
N THR A 67 5.99 -14.83 -5.99
CA THR A 67 6.77 -13.95 -5.11
C THR A 67 6.24 -13.98 -3.68
N LEU A 68 4.91 -14.06 -3.53
CA LEU A 68 4.24 -14.22 -2.25
C LEU A 68 3.36 -15.48 -2.25
N THR A 69 3.11 -16.02 -1.07
CA THR A 69 2.15 -17.09 -0.83
C THR A 69 0.97 -16.52 -0.04
N ARG A 70 -0.25 -16.76 -0.53
CA ARG A 70 -1.46 -16.43 0.21
C ARG A 70 -1.76 -17.51 1.24
N LEU A 71 -1.84 -17.11 2.50
CA LEU A 71 -2.28 -17.97 3.59
C LEU A 71 -3.79 -17.77 3.84
N PRO A 72 -4.42 -18.64 4.66
CA PRO A 72 -5.77 -18.38 5.14
C PRO A 72 -5.87 -17.00 5.77
N ASP A 73 -6.96 -16.30 5.49
CA ASP A 73 -7.21 -14.96 6.01
C ASP A 73 -7.23 -14.95 7.55
N ALA A 74 -6.86 -13.81 8.13
CA ALA A 74 -6.69 -13.65 9.56
C ALA A 74 -8.00 -13.91 10.33
N ASP A 75 -7.87 -14.51 11.52
CA ASP A 75 -9.00 -14.82 12.39
C ASP A 75 -9.86 -13.57 12.68
N PRO A 76 -11.19 -13.68 12.69
CA PRO A 76 -12.10 -12.59 13.06
C PRO A 76 -11.77 -11.91 14.41
N ALA A 77 -11.12 -12.62 15.35
CA ALA A 77 -10.62 -12.06 16.60
C ALA A 77 -9.50 -11.02 16.38
N MET A 78 -8.68 -11.21 15.33
CA MET A 78 -7.74 -10.20 14.82
C MET A 78 -8.48 -9.01 14.21
N GLY A 79 -9.71 -9.20 13.73
CA GLY A 79 -10.61 -8.19 13.15
C GLY A 79 -10.81 -6.94 14.01
N ARG A 80 -10.73 -7.05 15.35
CA ARG A 80 -10.79 -5.88 16.24
C ARG A 80 -9.55 -4.97 16.17
N ARG A 81 -8.43 -5.49 15.64
CA ARG A 81 -7.15 -4.77 15.43
C ARG A 81 -6.95 -4.33 13.97
N ILE A 82 -7.84 -4.75 13.06
CA ILE A 82 -7.82 -4.33 11.65
C ILE A 82 -8.25 -2.86 11.57
N LEU A 83 -7.42 -2.02 10.93
CA LEU A 83 -7.69 -0.59 10.73
C LEU A 83 -8.91 -0.41 9.79
N GLY A 84 -9.05 -1.32 8.83
CA GLY A 84 -10.06 -1.34 7.78
C GLY A 84 -9.56 -0.67 6.49
N PRO A 85 -10.10 -1.05 5.31
CA PRO A 85 -9.55 -0.65 4.02
C PRO A 85 -9.43 0.86 3.86
N ARG A 86 -10.51 1.59 4.19
CA ARG A 86 -10.54 3.06 4.09
C ARG A 86 -9.42 3.76 4.87
N ARG A 87 -9.13 3.32 6.10
CA ARG A 87 -8.09 3.97 6.92
C ARG A 87 -6.71 3.63 6.39
N TRP A 88 -6.51 2.40 5.97
CA TRP A 88 -5.26 1.93 5.40
C TRP A 88 -4.95 2.64 4.07
N LEU A 89 -5.92 2.71 3.16
CA LEU A 89 -5.77 3.41 1.86
C LEU A 89 -5.49 4.90 2.05
N ARG A 90 -6.19 5.55 2.99
CA ARG A 90 -5.89 6.94 3.36
C ARG A 90 -4.45 7.11 3.85
N ALA A 91 -3.92 6.13 4.60
CA ALA A 91 -2.53 6.15 5.05
C ALA A 91 -1.56 6.13 3.87
N GLN A 92 -1.78 5.22 2.92
CA GLN A 92 -0.91 5.07 1.76
C GLN A 92 -0.99 6.29 0.85
N ARG A 93 -2.19 6.86 0.65
CA ARG A 93 -2.35 8.13 -0.06
C ARG A 93 -1.54 9.26 0.56
N ILE A 94 -1.56 9.38 1.90
CA ILE A 94 -0.76 10.39 2.60
C ILE A 94 0.74 10.14 2.39
N ARG A 95 1.20 8.89 2.38
CA ARG A 95 2.61 8.55 2.07
C ARG A 95 2.98 8.94 0.64
N ILE A 96 2.13 8.59 -0.33
CA ILE A 96 2.27 8.96 -1.75
C ILE A 96 2.38 10.49 -1.90
N ASN A 97 1.42 11.24 -1.34
CA ASN A 97 1.39 12.69 -1.47
C ASN A 97 2.61 13.37 -0.82
N ARG A 98 3.17 12.78 0.24
CA ARG A 98 4.41 13.27 0.87
C ARG A 98 5.63 13.07 -0.04
N LEU A 99 5.75 11.93 -0.71
CA LEU A 99 6.81 11.70 -1.69
C LEU A 99 6.71 12.68 -2.87
N VAL A 100 5.50 12.86 -3.40
CA VAL A 100 5.22 13.83 -4.47
C VAL A 100 5.59 15.25 -4.04
N ALA A 101 5.19 15.67 -2.83
CA ALA A 101 5.52 16.99 -2.31
C ALA A 101 7.05 17.18 -2.18
N TYR A 102 7.75 16.18 -1.64
CA TYR A 102 9.20 16.18 -1.54
C TYR A 102 9.88 16.35 -2.91
N TRP A 103 9.46 15.57 -3.92
CA TRP A 103 10.02 15.69 -5.28
C TRP A 103 9.74 17.04 -5.93
N ARG A 104 8.55 17.61 -5.73
CA ARG A 104 8.24 18.97 -6.22
C ARG A 104 9.16 20.03 -5.65
N GLU A 105 9.64 19.84 -4.42
CA GLU A 105 10.56 20.77 -3.76
C GLU A 105 12.04 20.53 -4.15
N HIS A 106 12.42 19.29 -4.51
CA HIS A 106 13.83 18.86 -4.61
C HIS A 106 14.28 18.43 -6.02
N GLY A 107 13.48 18.67 -7.06
CA GLY A 107 13.91 18.50 -8.45
C GLY A 107 13.38 17.26 -9.18
N GLY A 108 12.30 16.66 -8.68
CA GLY A 108 11.62 15.52 -9.29
C GLY A 108 12.02 14.15 -8.71
N PRO A 109 11.35 13.07 -9.12
CA PRO A 109 11.78 11.70 -8.82
C PRO A 109 13.14 11.42 -9.49
N ALA A 110 13.97 10.60 -8.82
CA ALA A 110 15.29 10.19 -9.31
C ALA A 110 15.22 9.26 -10.53
#